data_AF-A0A524I267-F1
#
_entry.id   AF-A0A524I267-F1
#
_cell.length_a   1.000
_cell.length_b   1.000
_cell.length_c   1.000
_cell.angle_alpha   90.00
_cell.angle_beta   90.00
_cell.angle_gamma   90.00
#
_symmetry.space_group_name_H-M   'P 1'
#
loop_
_entity.id
_entity.type
_entity.pdbx_description
1 polymer ?
#
loop_
_entity_poly.entity_id
_entity_poly.type
_entity_poly.pdbx_seq_one_letter_code
_entity_poly.pdbx_strand_id
1 'polypeptide(L)'
;MEGERISLRLENEDLELIDGFIEGHPEISNRSQLARIALRAFIDRDGGTRIEISGKGQLTINVPPAIRNVMEGMVEDGYYNTVEDIIGECLRREFVSRENLNKVKDDLFHKGRQALANL
;
A
#
# COMPACT_ATOMS: atom_id res chain seq x y z
N MET A 1 -21.77 -20.00 -2.06
CA MET A 1 -21.41 -19.72 -0.66
C MET A 1 -22.29 -18.58 -0.20
N GLU A 2 -23.24 -18.84 0.70
CA GLU A 2 -23.99 -17.77 1.36
C GLU A 2 -22.99 -16.98 2.22
N GLY A 3 -22.71 -15.75 1.84
CA GLY A 3 -21.81 -14.88 2.59
C GLY A 3 -22.47 -14.46 3.90
N GLU A 4 -21.66 -14.31 4.96
CA GLU A 4 -22.11 -13.72 6.22
C GLU A 4 -22.63 -12.30 5.98
N ARG A 5 -23.82 -12.00 6.54
CA ARG A 5 -24.48 -10.71 6.36
C ARG A 5 -24.23 -9.82 7.56
N ILE A 6 -23.62 -8.67 7.30
CA ILE A 6 -23.54 -7.56 8.25
C ILE A 6 -24.75 -6.66 8.05
N SER A 7 -25.39 -6.24 9.14
CA SER A 7 -26.47 -5.26 9.14
C SER A 7 -26.05 -4.06 9.98
N LEU A 8 -26.02 -2.88 9.37
CA LEU A 8 -25.65 -1.62 10.02
C LEU A 8 -26.86 -0.68 10.02
N ARG A 9 -27.07 0.02 11.14
CA ARG A 9 -28.03 1.14 11.21
C ARG A 9 -27.24 2.43 11.02
N LEU A 10 -27.74 3.26 10.11
CA LEU A 10 -27.16 4.55 9.75
C LEU A 10 -28.21 5.63 9.95
N GLU A 11 -27.76 6.84 10.27
CA GLU A 11 -28.65 8.00 10.30
C GLU A 11 -29.03 8.41 8.88
N ASN A 12 -30.14 9.14 8.71
CA ASN A 12 -30.60 9.56 7.39
C ASN A 12 -29.56 10.43 6.66
N GLU A 13 -28.85 11.30 7.37
CA GLU A 13 -27.81 12.15 6.79
C GLU A 13 -26.67 11.31 6.16
N ASP A 14 -26.27 10.22 6.80
CA ASP A 14 -25.25 9.31 6.28
C ASP A 14 -25.73 8.57 5.03
N LEU A 15 -27.02 8.22 4.98
CA LEU A 15 -27.61 7.57 3.81
C LEU A 15 -27.65 8.50 2.61
N GLU A 16 -28.00 9.76 2.81
CA GLU A 16 -28.01 10.78 1.75
C GLU A 16 -26.60 11.03 1.20
N LEU A 17 -25.59 11.09 2.08
CA LEU A 17 -24.18 11.21 1.67
C LEU A 17 -23.73 10.01 0.81
N ILE A 18 -24.09 8.80 1.24
CA ILE A 18 -23.76 7.57 0.51
C ILE A 18 -24.43 7.56 -0.87
N ASP A 19 -25.72 7.91 -0.94
CA ASP A 19 -26.45 7.93 -2.20
C ASP A 19 -25.90 8.97 -3.16
N GLY A 20 -25.64 10.19 -2.69
CA GLY A 20 -25.05 11.24 -3.51
C GLY A 20 -23.66 10.86 -4.05
N PHE A 21 -22.87 10.12 -3.26
CA PHE A 21 -21.60 9.57 -3.74
C PHE A 21 -21.80 8.52 -4.83
N ILE A 22 -22.75 7.59 -4.65
CA ILE A 22 -23.01 6.53 -5.65
C ILE A 22 -23.50 7.13 -6.97
N GLU A 23 -24.33 8.17 -6.93
CA GLU A 23 -24.80 8.87 -8.14
C GLU A 23 -23.65 9.45 -8.97
N GLY A 24 -22.58 9.92 -8.31
CA GLY A 24 -21.38 10.42 -8.97
C GLY A 24 -20.41 9.35 -9.47
N HIS A 25 -20.60 8.09 -9.09
CA HIS A 25 -19.66 6.98 -9.28
C HIS A 25 -20.37 5.73 -9.84
N PRO A 26 -20.70 5.71 -11.15
CA PRO A 26 -21.49 4.63 -11.78
C PRO A 26 -20.80 3.25 -11.73
N GLU A 27 -19.50 3.19 -11.46
CA GLU A 27 -18.75 1.97 -11.18
C GLU A 27 -19.17 1.27 -9.88
N ILE A 28 -19.86 2.00 -9.00
CA ILE A 28 -20.40 1.50 -7.73
C ILE A 28 -21.88 1.24 -7.91
N SER A 29 -22.27 -0.04 -7.93
CA SER A 29 -23.63 -0.44 -8.24
C SER A 29 -24.61 -0.29 -7.07
N ASN A 30 -24.13 -0.30 -5.81
CA ASN A 30 -24.99 -0.14 -4.61
C ASN A 30 -24.20 0.17 -3.33
N ARG A 31 -24.94 0.57 -2.27
CA ARG A 31 -24.41 0.86 -0.93
C ARG A 31 -23.60 -0.28 -0.31
N SER A 32 -24.00 -1.54 -0.53
CA SER A 32 -23.29 -2.70 0.00
C SER A 32 -21.93 -2.92 -0.69
N GLN A 33 -21.84 -2.63 -1.99
CA GLN A 33 -20.58 -2.65 -2.72
C GLN A 33 -19.67 -1.53 -2.24
N LEU A 34 -20.20 -0.31 -2.07
CA LEU A 34 -19.45 0.81 -1.50
C LEU A 34 -18.90 0.44 -0.11
N ALA A 35 -19.76 -0.04 0.79
CA ALA A 35 -19.37 -0.41 2.15
C ALA A 35 -18.28 -1.49 2.15
N ARG A 36 -18.36 -2.48 1.26
CA ARG A 36 -17.34 -3.52 1.14
C ARG A 36 -16.00 -2.97 0.66
N ILE A 37 -16.01 -2.08 -0.33
CA ILE A 37 -14.80 -1.42 -0.84
C ILE A 37 -14.18 -0.54 0.25
N ALA A 38 -15.00 0.28 0.91
CA ALA A 38 -14.57 1.19 1.97
C ALA A 38 -14.00 0.43 3.16
N LEU A 39 -14.67 -0.63 3.64
CA LEU A 39 -14.16 -1.47 4.72
C LEU A 39 -12.85 -2.14 4.35
N ARG A 40 -12.74 -2.68 3.13
CA ARG A 40 -11.49 -3.29 2.67
C ARG A 40 -10.37 -2.24 2.58
N ALA A 41 -10.61 -1.11 1.94
CA ALA A 41 -9.64 -0.03 1.83
C ALA A 41 -9.22 0.52 3.21
N PHE A 42 -10.16 0.62 4.15
CA PHE A 42 -9.88 1.03 5.52
C PHE A 42 -9.04 0.00 6.27
N ILE A 43 -9.38 -1.30 6.17
CA ILE A 43 -8.60 -2.37 6.80
C ILE A 43 -7.21 -2.50 6.16
N ASP A 44 -7.10 -2.38 4.84
CA ASP A 44 -5.84 -2.41 4.12
C ASP A 44 -4.95 -1.21 4.49
N ARG A 45 -5.57 -0.05 4.79
CA ARG A 45 -4.88 1.18 5.21
C ARG A 45 -4.49 1.18 6.69
N ASP A 46 -5.42 0.82 7.59
CA ASP A 46 -5.30 1.03 9.03
C ASP A 46 -5.13 -0.27 9.84
N GLY A 47 -5.53 -1.43 9.30
CA GLY A 47 -5.35 -2.75 9.92
C GLY A 47 -4.01 -3.42 9.61
N GLY A 48 -3.19 -2.82 8.76
CA GLY A 48 -1.99 -3.40 8.17
C GLY A 48 -0.69 -3.10 8.89
N THR A 49 -0.48 -3.61 10.12
CA THR A 49 0.88 -4.00 10.57
C THR A 49 1.31 -5.31 9.89
N ARG A 50 0.95 -5.48 8.63
CA ARG A 50 1.35 -6.59 7.78
C ARG A 50 1.61 -6.02 6.41
N ILE A 51 2.89 -6.04 6.09
CA ILE A 51 3.46 -5.88 4.76
C ILE A 51 2.78 -6.91 3.85
N GLU A 52 1.64 -6.55 3.26
CA GLU A 52 1.11 -7.27 2.11
C GLU A 52 1.72 -6.66 0.86
N ILE A 53 2.71 -7.37 0.33
CA ILE A 53 3.34 -7.11 -0.96
C ILE A 53 2.30 -7.41 -2.04
N SER A 54 1.33 -6.52 -2.22
CA SER A 54 0.37 -6.59 -3.32
C SER A 54 1.07 -6.11 -4.60
N GLY A 55 1.71 -7.04 -5.31
CA GLY A 55 1.88 -7.10 -6.78
C GLY A 55 2.46 -5.93 -7.60
N LYS A 56 2.68 -4.75 -7.02
CA LYS A 56 3.17 -3.53 -7.69
C LYS A 56 4.12 -2.73 -6.82
N GLY A 57 5.03 -3.39 -6.09
CA GLY A 57 6.17 -2.72 -5.43
C GLY A 57 5.82 -1.56 -4.50
N GLN A 58 4.56 -1.43 -4.06
CA GLN A 58 4.10 -0.34 -3.23
C GLN A 58 4.34 -0.71 -1.78
N LEU A 59 5.25 0.03 -1.14
CA LEU A 59 5.64 -0.14 0.25
C LEU A 59 5.13 1.07 1.04
N THR A 60 4.17 0.84 1.93
CA THR A 60 3.70 1.86 2.89
C THR A 60 4.46 1.68 4.19
N ILE A 61 5.16 2.72 4.65
CA ILE A 61 5.88 2.73 5.93
C ILE A 61 5.30 3.78 6.87
N ASN A 62 5.08 3.39 8.11
CA ASN A 62 4.74 4.32 9.17
C ASN A 62 6.03 4.83 9.82
N VAL A 63 6.29 6.13 9.69
CA VAL A 63 7.45 6.79 10.30
C VAL A 63 6.99 7.66 11.47
N PRO A 64 7.79 7.76 12.56
CA PRO A 64 7.51 8.68 13.65
C PRO A 64 7.34 10.13 13.14
N PRO A 65 6.40 10.93 13.70
CA PRO A 65 6.14 12.29 13.24
C PRO A 65 7.39 13.19 13.23
N ALA A 66 8.25 13.04 14.24
CA ALA A 66 9.50 13.78 14.32
C ALA A 66 10.42 13.51 13.11
N ILE A 67 10.50 12.26 12.64
CA ILE A 67 11.32 11.89 11.48
C ILE A 67 10.67 12.44 10.21
N ARG A 68 9.34 12.36 10.09
CA ARG A 68 8.60 12.93 8.96
C ARG A 68 8.86 14.43 8.81
N ASN A 69 8.78 15.18 9.90
CA ASN A 69 9.00 16.63 9.91
C ASN A 69 10.42 16.99 9.48
N VAL A 70 11.43 16.21 9.89
CA VAL A 70 12.81 16.42 9.44
C VAL A 70 12.93 16.18 7.93
N MET A 71 12.34 15.10 7.42
CA MET A 71 12.36 14.81 5.97
C MET A 71 11.66 15.90 5.15
N GLU A 72 10.52 16.41 5.65
CA GLU A 72 9.83 17.54 5.01
C GLU A 72 10.68 18.82 5.00
N GLY A 73 11.33 19.16 6.12
CA GLY A 73 12.23 20.31 6.18
C GLY A 73 13.40 20.21 5.18
N MET A 74 13.94 19.01 4.97
CA MET A 74 15.01 18.79 3.98
C MET A 74 14.54 19.00 2.53
N VAL A 75 13.26 18.75 2.25
CA VAL A 75 12.65 19.03 0.94
C VAL A 75 12.39 20.53 0.80
N GLU A 76 11.88 21.18 1.85
CA GLU A 76 11.66 22.65 1.87
C GLU A 76 12.97 23.42 1.67
N ASP A 77 14.06 22.96 2.28
CA ASP A 77 15.40 23.52 2.13
C ASP A 77 16.04 23.21 0.75
N GLY A 78 15.39 22.38 -0.07
CA GLY A 78 15.82 22.06 -1.44
C GLY A 78 16.94 21.03 -1.56
N TYR A 79 17.28 20.30 -0.49
CA TYR A 79 18.24 19.19 -0.57
C TYR A 79 17.70 18.03 -1.39
N TYR A 80 16.38 17.85 -1.39
CA TYR A 80 15.66 16.78 -2.08
C TYR A 80 14.40 17.32 -2.75
N ASN A 81 13.94 16.66 -3.82
CA ASN A 81 12.72 17.07 -4.50
C ASN A 81 11.46 16.54 -3.78
N THR A 82 11.57 15.39 -3.13
CA THR A 82 10.47 14.70 -2.45
C THR A 82 10.97 13.91 -1.24
N VAL A 83 10.05 13.54 -0.35
CA VAL A 83 10.36 12.64 0.79
C VAL A 83 10.68 11.23 0.28
N GLU A 84 10.04 10.81 -0.80
CA GLU A 84 10.27 9.53 -1.47
C GLU A 84 11.72 9.41 -2.00
N ASP A 85 12.30 10.50 -2.51
CA ASP A 85 13.70 10.53 -2.95
C ASP A 85 14.65 10.22 -1.79
N ILE A 86 14.40 10.81 -0.61
CA ILE A 86 15.17 10.57 0.61
C ILE A 86 15.10 9.08 1.01
N ILE A 87 13.89 8.53 1.06
CA ILE A 87 13.66 7.12 1.44
C ILE A 87 14.34 6.19 0.42
N GLY A 88 14.20 6.48 -0.88
CA GLY A 88 14.81 5.71 -1.95
C GLY A 88 16.34 5.68 -1.87
N GLU A 89 16.97 6.82 -1.55
CA GLU A 89 18.41 6.91 -1.37
C GLU A 89 18.88 6.11 -0.14
N CYS A 90 18.21 6.26 1.00
CA CYS A 90 18.50 5.48 2.21
C CYS A 90 18.44 3.97 1.95
N LEU A 91 17.36 3.51 1.31
CA LEU A 91 17.18 2.09 0.99
C LEU A 91 18.26 1.60 0.00
N ARG A 92 18.62 2.41 -1.00
CA ARG A 92 19.67 2.05 -1.96
C ARG A 92 21.02 1.93 -1.28
N ARG A 93 21.36 2.84 -0.38
CA ARG A 93 22.64 2.83 0.34
C ARG A 93 22.79 1.59 1.22
N GLU A 94 21.74 1.21 1.95
CA GLU A 94 21.78 0.09 2.89
C GLU A 94 21.59 -1.28 2.21
N PHE A 95 20.61 -1.39 1.31
CA PHE A 95 20.22 -2.70 0.76
C PHE A 95 20.83 -2.99 -0.61
N VAL A 96 21.18 -1.97 -1.40
CA VAL A 96 21.73 -2.11 -2.76
C VAL A 96 23.25 -1.94 -2.74
N SER A 97 23.91 -2.51 -1.72
CA SER A 97 25.36 -2.68 -1.76
C SER A 97 25.73 -3.71 -2.84
N ARG A 98 26.89 -3.56 -3.48
CA ARG A 98 27.40 -4.52 -4.49
C ARG A 98 27.41 -5.96 -3.98
N GLU A 99 27.65 -6.14 -2.69
CA GLU A 99 27.69 -7.45 -2.05
C GLU A 99 26.30 -8.09 -1.93
N ASN A 100 25.27 -7.30 -1.59
CA ASN A 100 23.88 -7.77 -1.49
C ASN A 100 23.28 -8.06 -2.87
N LEU A 101 23.61 -7.25 -3.88
CA LEU A 101 23.17 -7.47 -5.25
C LEU A 101 23.71 -8.78 -5.84
N ASN A 102 24.95 -9.15 -5.55
CA ASN A 102 25.53 -10.41 -6.02
C ASN A 102 24.83 -11.62 -5.39
N LYS A 103 24.52 -11.57 -4.09
CA LYS A 103 23.78 -12.65 -3.39
C LYS A 103 22.37 -12.85 -3.97
N VAL A 104 21.64 -11.76 -4.21
CA VAL A 104 20.30 -11.82 -4.82
C VAL A 104 20.36 -12.35 -6.26
N LYS A 105 21.38 -11.96 -7.03
CA LYS A 105 21.61 -12.45 -8.38
C LYS A 105 21.81 -13.97 -8.37
N ASP A 106 22.71 -14.48 -7.55
CA ASP A 106 23.03 -15.92 -7.49
C ASP A 106 21.81 -16.77 -7.07
N ASP A 107 21.01 -16.29 -6.11
CA ASP A 107 19.77 -16.96 -5.69
C ASP A 107 18.71 -17.01 -6.79
N LEU A 108 18.56 -15.93 -7.58
CA LEU A 108 17.64 -15.90 -8.72
C LEU A 108 18.10 -16.85 -9.84
N PHE A 109 19.41 -16.93 -10.12
CA PHE A 109 19.97 -17.88 -11.07
C PHE A 109 19.79 -19.34 -10.63
N HIS A 110 19.89 -19.63 -9.34
CA HIS A 110 19.66 -20.98 -8.81
C HIS A 110 18.18 -21.40 -8.86
N LYS A 111 17.26 -20.50 -8.50
CA LYS A 111 15.80 -20.76 -8.57
C LYS A 111 15.31 -20.97 -10.01
N GLY A 112 15.83 -20.19 -10.96
CA GLY A 112 15.51 -20.36 -12.39
C GLY A 112 15.93 -21.72 -12.94
N ARG A 113 17.08 -22.26 -12.51
CA ARG A 113 17.53 -23.61 -12.91
C ARG A 113 16.71 -24.74 -12.29
N GLN A 114 16.26 -24.59 -11.04
CA GLN A 114 15.39 -25.60 -10.41
C GLN A 114 13.99 -25.64 -11.05
N ALA A 115 13.46 -24.49 -11.47
CA ALA A 115 12.19 -24.44 -12.18
C ALA A 115 12.25 -25.10 -13.57
N LEU A 116 13.39 -24.99 -14.27
CA LEU A 116 13.61 -25.62 -15.57
C LEU A 116 13.95 -27.12 -15.49
N ALA A 117 14.44 -27.60 -14.36
CA ALA A 117 14.75 -29.03 -14.14
C ALA A 117 13.53 -29.86 -13.70
N ASN A 118 12.43 -29.20 -13.31
CA ASN A 118 11.17 -29.82 -12.87
C ASN A 118 10.08 -29.78 -13.97
N LEU A 119 10.45 -29.44 -15.20
CA LEU A 119 9.64 -29.51 -16.43
C LEU A 119 10.13 -30.67 -17.30
#